data_AF-A0A8T3MGH0-F1
#
_entry.id   AF-A0A8T3MGH0-F1
#
_cell.length_a   1.000
_cell.length_b   1.000
_cell.length_c   1.000
_cell.angle_alpha   90.00
_cell.angle_beta   90.00
_cell.angle_gamma   90.00
#
_symmetry.space_group_name_H-M   'P 1'
#
loop_
_entity.id
_entity.type
_entity.pdbx_description
1 polymer ?
#
loop_
_entity_poly.entity_id
_entity_poly.type
_entity_poly.pdbx_seq_one_letter_code
_entity_poly.pdbx_strand_id
1 'polypeptide(L)'
;VDLSRYGDAVLERFANPALGHRTHQVAMDGSHKLPQRLLATARDLLSDGRQPRLIALAVAGWMRYLRGFTDAGDRYEVADPMADRVVGIASSSDSSGTIVTRLLAIREIFGDDLAGLPAFRSAVSEWLGRLIEDGVLRTVDQAVSETP
;
A
#
# COMPACT_ATOMS: atom_id res chain seq x y z
N VAL A 1 3.14 -28.08 -3.01
CA VAL A 1 4.17 -27.04 -2.76
C VAL A 1 4.13 -26.72 -1.28
N ASP A 2 5.27 -26.65 -0.61
CA ASP A 2 5.35 -26.14 0.77
C ASP A 2 5.38 -24.61 0.71
N LEU A 3 4.33 -23.97 1.24
CA LEU A 3 4.15 -22.53 1.15
C LEU A 3 5.10 -21.75 2.06
N SER A 4 5.42 -22.29 3.24
CA SER A 4 6.37 -21.65 4.17
C SER A 4 7.76 -21.63 3.56
N ARG A 5 8.21 -22.79 3.07
CA ARG A 5 9.51 -22.90 2.39
C ARG A 5 9.57 -22.06 1.12
N TYR A 6 8.47 -21.96 0.37
CA TYR A 6 8.41 -21.09 -0.80
C TYR A 6 8.51 -19.61 -0.42
N GLY A 7 7.88 -19.20 0.68
CA GLY A 7 8.02 -17.86 1.25
C GLY A 7 9.47 -17.52 1.59
N ASP A 8 10.17 -18.41 2.28
CA ASP A 8 11.59 -18.23 2.63
C ASP A 8 12.46 -18.08 1.38
N ALA A 9 12.22 -18.89 0.36
CA ALA A 9 12.95 -18.81 -0.91
C ALA A 9 12.69 -17.49 -1.67
N VAL A 10 11.50 -16.91 -1.54
CA VAL A 10 11.21 -15.57 -2.10
C VAL A 10 12.01 -14.51 -1.37
N LEU A 11 12.09 -14.57 -0.03
CA LEU A 11 12.88 -13.62 0.76
C LEU A 11 14.37 -13.71 0.43
N GLU A 12 14.91 -14.92 0.29
CA GLU A 12 16.30 -15.14 -0.12
C GLU A 12 16.59 -14.50 -1.49
N ARG A 13 15.67 -14.63 -2.45
CA ARG A 13 15.81 -14.01 -3.77
C ARG A 13 15.74 -12.48 -3.73
N PHE A 14 14.94 -11.90 -2.84
CA PHE A 14 14.90 -10.44 -2.66
C PHE A 14 16.15 -9.90 -1.98
N ALA A 15 16.79 -10.70 -1.12
CA ALA A 15 18.03 -10.32 -0.44
C ALA A 15 19.29 -10.44 -1.33
N ASN A 16 19.18 -10.97 -2.56
CA ASN A 16 20.32 -11.19 -3.43
C ASN A 16 20.95 -9.86 -3.90
N PRO A 17 22.18 -9.52 -3.44
CA PRO A 17 22.81 -8.23 -3.74
C PRO A 17 23.27 -8.11 -5.20
N ALA A 18 23.36 -9.22 -5.94
CA ALA A 18 23.73 -9.20 -7.35
C ALA A 18 22.60 -8.66 -8.25
N LEU A 19 21.37 -8.68 -7.76
CA LEU A 19 20.19 -8.19 -8.47
C LEU A 19 19.91 -6.77 -7.97
N GLY A 20 20.50 -5.76 -8.60
CA GLY A 20 20.35 -4.33 -8.26
C GLY A 20 18.95 -3.76 -8.52
N HIS A 21 17.88 -4.52 -8.22
CA HIS A 21 16.50 -4.13 -8.39
C HIS A 21 16.19 -2.91 -7.53
N ARG A 22 15.70 -1.85 -8.18
CA ARG A 22 15.32 -0.62 -7.49
C ARG A 22 13.87 -0.72 -7.05
N THR A 23 13.59 -0.38 -5.79
CA THR A 23 12.22 -0.31 -5.26
C THR A 23 11.33 0.61 -6.10
N HIS A 24 11.90 1.69 -6.66
CA HIS A 24 11.21 2.58 -7.60
C HIS A 24 10.65 1.83 -8.83
N GLN A 25 11.43 0.94 -9.45
CA GLN A 25 10.97 0.14 -10.60
C GLN A 25 9.85 -0.84 -10.21
N VAL A 26 9.90 -1.37 -8.99
CA VAL A 26 8.85 -2.25 -8.46
C VAL A 26 7.54 -1.47 -8.24
N ALA A 27 7.65 -0.24 -7.75
CA ALA A 27 6.54 0.66 -7.42
C ALA A 27 5.82 1.24 -8.64
N MET A 28 6.45 1.25 -9.82
CA MET A 28 5.81 1.69 -11.08
C MET A 28 4.49 0.95 -11.33
N ASP A 29 3.54 1.57 -12.02
CA ASP A 29 2.26 0.95 -12.42
C ASP A 29 1.47 0.34 -11.24
N GLY A 30 1.52 1.00 -10.08
CA GLY A 30 0.88 0.54 -8.85
C GLY A 30 -0.62 0.34 -9.01
N SER A 31 -1.31 1.26 -9.70
CA SER A 31 -2.74 1.17 -10.00
C SER A 31 -3.11 -0.13 -10.73
N HIS A 32 -2.26 -0.61 -11.62
CA HIS A 32 -2.44 -1.88 -12.33
C HIS A 32 -2.00 -3.11 -11.54
N LYS A 33 -1.18 -2.95 -10.49
CA LYS A 33 -0.59 -4.07 -9.72
C LYS A 33 -1.38 -4.39 -8.46
N LEU A 34 -1.95 -3.39 -7.80
CA LEU A 34 -2.70 -3.57 -6.55
C LEU A 34 -3.85 -4.59 -6.66
N PRO A 35 -4.73 -4.54 -7.69
CA PRO A 35 -5.91 -5.38 -7.74
C PRO A 35 -5.60 -6.88 -7.60
N GLN A 36 -4.64 -7.36 -8.39
CA GLN A 36 -4.28 -8.77 -8.49
C GLN A 36 -3.18 -9.20 -7.52
N ARG A 37 -2.36 -8.28 -6.98
CA ARG A 37 -1.28 -8.66 -6.05
C ARG A 37 -1.70 -8.60 -4.59
N LEU A 38 -2.64 -7.71 -4.23
CA LEU A 38 -2.98 -7.43 -2.85
C LEU A 38 -4.48 -7.47 -2.59
N LEU A 39 -5.28 -6.85 -3.45
CA LEU A 39 -6.70 -6.63 -3.16
C LEU A 39 -7.55 -7.90 -3.27
N ALA A 40 -7.16 -8.87 -4.10
CA ALA A 40 -7.77 -10.20 -4.12
C ALA A 40 -7.64 -10.88 -2.74
N THR A 41 -6.42 -10.99 -2.22
CA THR A 41 -6.17 -11.57 -0.88
C THR A 41 -6.84 -10.77 0.23
N ALA A 42 -6.92 -9.45 0.11
CA ALA A 42 -7.63 -8.63 1.09
C ALA A 42 -9.12 -9.01 1.18
N ARG A 43 -9.76 -9.27 0.04
CA ARG A 43 -11.16 -9.70 -0.02
C ARG A 43 -11.35 -11.07 0.64
N ASP A 44 -10.48 -12.03 0.32
CA ASP A 44 -10.53 -13.38 0.91
C ASP A 44 -10.40 -13.32 2.44
N LEU A 45 -9.46 -12.53 2.95
CA LEU A 45 -9.30 -12.34 4.40
C LEU A 45 -10.54 -11.70 5.03
N LEU A 46 -11.10 -10.67 4.39
CA LEU A 46 -12.29 -9.99 4.89
C LEU A 46 -13.54 -10.88 4.86
N SER A 47 -13.69 -11.73 3.84
CA SER A 47 -14.80 -12.71 3.78
C SER A 47 -14.68 -13.76 4.89
N ASP A 48 -13.46 -14.08 5.31
CA ASP A 48 -13.17 -14.98 6.43
C ASP A 48 -13.25 -14.29 7.80
N GLY A 49 -13.68 -13.02 7.85
CA GLY A 49 -13.77 -12.23 9.08
C GLY A 49 -12.40 -11.82 9.65
N ARG A 50 -11.32 -11.94 8.87
CA ARG A 50 -9.95 -11.59 9.26
C ARG A 50 -9.62 -10.19 8.78
N GLN A 51 -8.90 -9.43 9.61
CA GLN A 51 -8.46 -8.09 9.22
C GLN A 51 -7.16 -8.17 8.39
N PRO A 52 -7.13 -7.66 7.14
CA PRO A 52 -5.95 -7.73 6.28
C PRO A 52 -4.94 -6.61 6.61
N ARG A 53 -4.43 -6.56 7.87
CA ARG A 53 -3.67 -5.43 8.42
C ARG A 53 -2.44 -5.05 7.58
N LEU A 54 -1.59 -6.02 7.22
CA LEU A 54 -0.38 -5.76 6.44
C LEU A 54 -0.68 -5.41 4.97
N ILE A 55 -1.80 -5.90 4.42
CA ILE A 55 -2.25 -5.49 3.09
C ILE A 55 -2.77 -4.05 3.14
N ALA A 56 -3.50 -3.67 4.19
CA ALA A 56 -3.93 -2.29 4.40
C ALA A 56 -2.73 -1.35 4.53
N LEU A 57 -1.66 -1.77 5.23
CA LEU A 57 -0.40 -1.03 5.29
C LEU A 57 0.25 -0.89 3.91
N ALA A 58 0.32 -1.96 3.12
CA ALA A 58 0.88 -1.89 1.77
C ALA A 58 0.08 -0.96 0.84
N VAL A 59 -1.25 -0.97 0.93
CA VAL A 59 -2.12 -0.02 0.21
C VAL A 59 -1.86 1.41 0.68
N ALA A 60 -1.78 1.64 1.99
CA ALA A 60 -1.43 2.95 2.55
C ALA A 60 -0.02 3.42 2.11
N GLY A 61 0.93 2.49 1.99
CA GLY A 61 2.27 2.73 1.46
C GLY A 61 2.24 3.22 0.02
N TRP A 62 1.42 2.61 -0.84
CA TRP A 62 1.18 3.12 -2.19
C TRP A 62 0.56 4.53 -2.16
N MET A 63 -0.46 4.76 -1.33
CA MET A 63 -1.08 6.10 -1.19
C MET A 63 -0.08 7.16 -0.69
N ARG A 64 0.82 6.80 0.23
CA ARG A 64 1.92 7.65 0.70
C ARG A 64 2.95 7.93 -0.40
N TYR A 65 3.24 6.94 -1.25
CA TYR A 65 4.11 7.09 -2.41
C TYR A 65 3.54 8.05 -3.46
N LEU A 66 2.22 8.01 -3.70
CA LEU A 66 1.55 8.92 -4.63
C LEU A 66 1.71 10.40 -4.29
N ARG A 67 2.08 10.73 -3.05
CA ARG A 67 2.36 12.10 -2.62
C ARG A 67 3.64 12.68 -3.25
N GLY A 68 4.54 11.84 -3.77
CA GLY A 68 5.71 12.29 -4.54
C GLY A 68 6.89 12.82 -3.72
N PHE A 69 6.94 12.53 -2.41
CA PHE A 69 8.02 12.97 -1.53
C PHE A 69 8.54 11.85 -0.62
N THR A 70 9.83 11.82 -0.35
CA THR A 70 10.45 10.94 0.66
C THR A 70 10.15 11.46 2.07
N ASP A 71 10.54 10.70 3.10
CA ASP A 71 10.46 11.21 4.49
C ASP A 71 11.45 12.34 4.76
N ALA A 72 12.52 12.45 3.97
CA ALA A 72 13.46 13.58 4.01
C ALA A 72 12.93 14.83 3.28
N GLY A 73 11.78 14.73 2.60
CA GLY A 73 11.19 15.82 1.83
C GLY A 73 11.69 15.92 0.38
N ASP A 74 12.55 15.01 -0.07
CA ASP A 74 13.00 14.99 -1.47
C ASP A 74 11.87 14.61 -2.40
N ARG A 75 11.73 15.36 -3.50
CA ARG A 75 10.70 15.10 -4.52
C ARG A 75 11.13 13.98 -5.45
N TYR A 76 10.19 13.13 -5.84
CA TYR A 76 10.34 12.17 -6.93
C TYR A 76 9.11 12.14 -7.83
N GLU A 77 9.27 11.55 -9.01
CA GLU A 77 8.19 11.34 -9.96
C GLU A 77 7.47 10.01 -9.68
N VAL A 78 6.13 10.09 -9.68
CA VAL A 78 5.25 8.94 -9.56
C VAL A 78 4.98 8.40 -10.96
N ALA A 79 5.62 7.29 -11.31
CA ALA A 79 5.38 6.58 -12.57
C ALA A 79 4.19 5.62 -12.44
N ASP A 80 3.02 6.05 -12.88
CA ASP A 80 1.77 5.26 -12.84
C ASP A 80 0.88 5.65 -14.03
N PRO A 81 0.20 4.70 -14.71
CA PRO A 81 -0.68 5.00 -15.84
C PRO A 81 -1.90 5.86 -15.45
N MET A 82 -2.24 5.92 -14.16
CA MET A 82 -3.32 6.76 -13.63
C MET A 82 -2.80 7.98 -12.85
N ALA A 83 -1.50 8.32 -12.99
CA ALA A 83 -0.81 9.32 -12.16
C ALA A 83 -1.59 10.63 -12.00
N ASP A 84 -2.07 11.24 -13.08
CA ASP A 84 -2.81 12.52 -13.06
C ASP A 84 -3.98 12.49 -12.06
N ARG A 85 -4.74 11.40 -12.04
CA ARG A 85 -5.90 11.23 -11.15
C ARG A 85 -5.46 10.92 -9.72
N VAL A 86 -4.57 9.95 -9.54
CA VAL A 86 -4.25 9.43 -8.21
C VAL A 86 -3.33 10.37 -7.42
N VAL A 87 -2.36 11.02 -8.08
CA VAL A 87 -1.48 12.02 -7.48
C VAL A 87 -2.27 13.28 -7.14
N GLY A 88 -3.20 13.70 -8.01
CA GLY A 88 -4.07 14.85 -7.75
C GLY A 88 -4.92 14.69 -6.49
N ILE A 89 -5.36 13.46 -6.18
CA ILE A 89 -6.08 13.16 -4.94
C ILE A 89 -5.10 13.08 -3.76
N ALA A 90 -3.97 12.38 -3.90
CA ALA A 90 -3.02 12.15 -2.81
C ALA A 90 -2.28 13.43 -2.36
N SER A 91 -2.16 14.41 -3.25
CA SER A 91 -1.45 15.67 -3.00
C SER A 91 -2.34 16.77 -2.41
N SER A 92 -3.62 16.50 -2.13
CA SER A 92 -4.49 17.50 -1.49
C SER A 92 -4.06 17.76 -0.05
N SER A 93 -4.46 18.91 0.49
CA SER A 93 -4.29 19.23 1.92
C SER A 93 -5.36 18.59 2.81
N ASP A 94 -6.07 17.58 2.31
CA ASP A 94 -7.12 16.89 3.05
C ASP A 94 -6.51 15.97 4.13
N SER A 95 -7.33 15.53 5.08
CA SER A 95 -6.93 14.52 6.06
C SER A 95 -6.65 13.17 5.40
N SER A 96 -5.85 12.32 6.05
CA SER A 96 -5.57 10.95 5.59
C SER A 96 -6.86 10.17 5.30
N GLY A 97 -7.87 10.27 6.17
CA GLY A 97 -9.17 9.61 5.96
C GLY A 97 -9.92 10.09 4.71
N THR A 98 -9.86 11.38 4.39
CA THR A 98 -10.47 11.92 3.17
C THR A 98 -9.70 11.47 1.92
N ILE A 99 -8.36 11.50 1.96
CA ILE A 99 -7.51 10.99 0.87
C ILE A 99 -7.82 9.52 0.58
N VAL A 100 -7.85 8.68 1.63
CA VAL A 100 -8.17 7.25 1.52
C VAL A 100 -9.57 7.06 0.95
N THR A 101 -10.57 7.78 1.45
CA THR A 101 -11.95 7.67 0.94
C THR A 101 -12.02 7.97 -0.56
N ARG A 102 -11.33 9.03 -1.01
CA ARG A 102 -11.32 9.44 -2.43
C ARG A 102 -10.55 8.45 -3.31
N LEU A 103 -9.43 7.91 -2.84
CA LEU A 103 -8.65 6.92 -3.59
C LEU A 103 -9.36 5.56 -3.65
N LEU A 104 -9.97 5.10 -2.55
CA LEU A 104 -10.74 3.85 -2.54
C LEU A 104 -11.97 3.91 -3.46
N ALA A 105 -12.49 5.11 -3.76
CA ALA A 105 -13.60 5.29 -4.70
C ALA A 105 -13.21 5.08 -6.18
N ILE A 106 -11.92 4.85 -6.50
CA ILE A 106 -11.46 4.54 -7.86
C ILE A 106 -11.76 3.07 -8.16
N ARG A 107 -12.91 2.81 -8.77
CA ARG A 107 -13.42 1.46 -9.07
C ARG A 107 -12.48 0.65 -9.94
N GLU A 108 -11.76 1.29 -10.84
CA GLU A 108 -10.77 0.65 -11.72
C GLU A 108 -9.62 -0.03 -10.94
N ILE A 109 -9.35 0.44 -9.71
CA ILE A 109 -8.33 -0.12 -8.83
C ILE A 109 -9.00 -0.97 -7.74
N PHE A 110 -10.00 -0.42 -7.05
CA PHE A 110 -10.53 -0.99 -5.81
C PHE A 110 -11.85 -1.75 -5.97
N GLY A 111 -12.46 -1.76 -7.15
CA GLY A 111 -13.79 -2.33 -7.37
C GLY A 111 -14.91 -1.56 -6.69
N ASP A 112 -16.10 -2.16 -6.62
CA ASP A 112 -17.30 -1.56 -6.02
C ASP A 112 -17.50 -1.92 -4.53
N ASP A 113 -16.63 -2.76 -3.98
CA ASP A 113 -16.79 -3.38 -2.67
C ASP A 113 -15.92 -2.74 -1.59
N LEU A 114 -14.60 -2.67 -1.80
CA LEU A 114 -13.63 -2.30 -0.75
C LEU A 114 -13.87 -0.91 -0.15
N ALA A 115 -14.35 0.05 -0.95
CA ALA A 115 -14.71 1.39 -0.48
C ALA A 115 -15.85 1.38 0.55
N GLY A 116 -16.73 0.39 0.45
CA GLY A 116 -17.88 0.17 1.34
C GLY A 116 -17.55 -0.57 2.62
N LEU A 117 -16.33 -1.07 2.81
CA LEU A 117 -15.92 -1.86 3.98
C LEU A 117 -15.25 -0.97 5.04
N PRO A 118 -15.95 -0.61 6.14
CA PRO A 118 -15.43 0.35 7.11
C PRO A 118 -14.14 -0.12 7.78
N ALA A 119 -14.03 -1.41 8.09
CA ALA A 119 -12.83 -1.97 8.71
C ALA A 119 -11.58 -1.85 7.83
N PHE A 120 -11.73 -2.03 6.51
CA PHE A 120 -10.63 -1.86 5.56
C PHE A 120 -10.26 -0.39 5.41
N ARG A 121 -11.25 0.49 5.19
CA ARG A 121 -11.04 1.93 5.07
C ARG A 121 -10.36 2.51 6.31
N SER A 122 -10.81 2.15 7.52
CA SER A 122 -10.22 2.61 8.76
C SER A 122 -8.77 2.14 8.91
N ALA A 123 -8.48 0.87 8.61
CA ALA A 123 -7.11 0.35 8.68
C ALA A 123 -6.16 1.07 7.70
N VAL A 124 -6.59 1.32 6.45
CA VAL A 124 -5.77 2.06 5.47
C VAL A 124 -5.57 3.51 5.92
N SER A 125 -6.61 4.15 6.48
CA SER A 125 -6.54 5.54 6.97
C SER A 125 -5.60 5.71 8.16
N GLU A 126 -5.65 4.76 9.11
CA GLU A 126 -4.74 4.71 10.25
C GLU A 126 -3.28 4.57 9.77
N TRP A 127 -3.01 3.60 8.90
CA TRP A 127 -1.67 3.41 8.37
C TRP A 127 -1.18 4.60 7.55
N LEU A 128 -2.03 5.21 6.73
CA LEU A 128 -1.64 6.39 5.97
C LEU A 128 -1.30 7.57 6.90
N GLY A 129 -2.06 7.75 7.98
CA GLY A 129 -1.77 8.74 9.02
C GLY A 129 -0.37 8.52 9.62
N ARG A 130 -0.11 7.30 10.13
CA ARG A 130 1.21 6.95 10.70
C ARG A 130 2.34 7.13 9.69
N LEU A 131 2.17 6.68 8.44
CA LEU A 131 3.18 6.83 7.40
C LEU A 131 3.50 8.30 7.06
N ILE A 132 2.54 9.22 7.26
CA ILE A 132 2.73 10.65 7.04
C ILE A 132 3.36 11.32 8.26
N GLU A 133 2.96 10.93 9.47
CA GLU A 133 3.34 11.59 10.74
C GLU A 133 4.64 11.03 11.32
N ASP A 134 4.78 9.70 11.34
CA ASP A 134 5.89 8.98 11.98
C ASP A 134 6.99 8.57 10.99
N GLY A 135 6.70 8.64 9.70
CA GLY A 135 7.58 8.16 8.63
C GLY A 135 7.50 6.64 8.41
N VAL A 136 8.06 6.20 7.29
CA VAL A 136 7.90 4.85 6.76
C VAL A 136 8.57 3.81 7.66
N LEU A 137 9.83 4.01 8.02
CA LEU A 137 10.61 3.00 8.76
C LEU A 137 9.99 2.71 10.13
N ARG A 138 9.67 3.77 10.91
CA ARG A 138 9.04 3.61 12.22
C ARG A 138 7.69 2.89 12.11
N THR A 139 6.87 3.28 11.13
CA THR A 139 5.55 2.68 10.95
C THR A 139 5.65 1.19 10.59
N VAL A 140 6.60 0.81 9.74
CA VAL A 140 6.82 -0.61 9.36
C VAL A 140 7.32 -1.41 10.56
N ASP A 141 8.28 -0.90 11.33
CA ASP A 141 8.80 -1.59 12.52
C ASP A 141 7.69 -1.83 13.56
N GLN A 142 6.82 -0.84 13.79
CA GLN A 142 5.65 -0.97 14.65
C GLN A 142 4.67 -2.02 14.11
N ALA A 143 4.34 -1.97 12.81
CA ALA A 143 3.39 -2.90 12.21
C ALA A 143 3.85 -4.36 12.28
N VAL A 144 5.15 -4.61 12.11
CA VAL A 144 5.74 -5.95 12.25
C VAL A 144 5.68 -6.41 13.71
N SER A 145 5.92 -5.51 14.67
CA SER A 145 5.85 -5.82 16.10
C SER A 145 4.42 -6.07 16.61
N GLU A 146 3.43 -5.42 15.99
CA GLU A 146 2.00 -5.52 16.33
C GLU A 146 1.28 -6.71 15.65
N THR A 147 1.91 -7.36 14.67
CA THR A 147 1.30 -8.48 13.94
C THR A 147 1.75 -9.80 14.59
N PRO A 148 0.84 -10.53 15.26
CA PRO A 148 1.15 -11.79 15.94
C PRO A 148 1.44 -12.95 14.97
#